data_AF-A0A815YYA2-F1
#
_entry.id   AF-A0A815YYA2-F1
#
_cell.length_a   1.000
_cell.length_b   1.000
_cell.length_c   1.000
_cell.angle_alpha   90.00
_cell.angle_beta   90.00
_cell.angle_gamma   90.00
#
_symmetry.space_group_name_H-M   'P 1'
#
loop_
_entity.id
_entity.type
_entity.pdbx_description
1 polymer ?
#
loop_
_entity_poly.entity_id
_entity_poly.type
_entity_poly.pdbx_seq_one_letter_code
_entity_poly.pdbx_strand_id
1 'polypeptide(L)'
;MRRRTAKCRVVRVKKSQRNRRHYGLQQQQHQQLQQHQRRQPPQALPHRPQVPHQHRAVPHRPRVQHQHQAVPHRLQVQLRQQAARHHQQVQHQLLLHHQHRVQAHRQLAYVTTVAITSNACTSGWKGATILYHCDNCPDIMPYAQYAYTYTAIVNRTRIAFAFREDNGCFALDTITVRSLSAPGIELTANGDFETSDLTSWTYCNPNGASSAGAVTSNSDNFLCINAILQAHTGNYFYYDGAVTNCDYLFQTFATTVGAAYNISYWLFNEGSSSPSSADVIISV
;
A
#
# COMPACT_ATOMS: atom_id res chain seq x y z
N MET A 1 -22.80 -5.65 0.28
CA MET A 1 -22.51 -4.26 0.68
C MET A 1 -21.49 -3.70 -0.30
N ARG A 2 -21.88 -2.85 -1.27
CA ARG A 2 -20.90 -2.19 -2.14
C ARG A 2 -20.33 -1.00 -1.37
N ARG A 3 -19.15 -1.17 -0.73
CA ARG A 3 -18.40 -0.04 -0.14
C ARG A 3 -18.16 0.96 -1.27
N ARG A 4 -18.65 2.19 -1.11
CA ARG A 4 -18.28 3.29 -2.00
C ARG A 4 -16.83 3.62 -1.65
N THR A 5 -15.90 3.19 -2.50
CA THR A 5 -14.53 3.69 -2.44
C THR A 5 -14.57 5.16 -2.80
N ALA A 6 -14.35 6.04 -1.82
CA ALA A 6 -13.86 7.36 -2.16
C ALA A 6 -12.55 7.14 -2.94
N LYS A 7 -12.39 7.83 -4.05
CA LYS A 7 -11.17 7.80 -4.85
C LYS A 7 -10.56 9.17 -4.69
N CYS A 8 -9.22 9.31 -4.78
CA CYS A 8 -8.63 10.64 -5.02
C CYS A 8 -9.18 11.30 -6.30
N ARG A 9 -9.85 10.51 -7.15
CA ARG A 9 -10.69 10.98 -8.23
C ARG A 9 -11.74 11.96 -7.74
N VAL A 10 -11.54 13.22 -8.14
CA VAL A 10 -12.48 14.32 -7.95
C VAL A 10 -13.87 13.90 -8.43
N VAL A 11 -14.77 13.73 -7.47
CA VAL A 11 -16.13 13.30 -7.74
C VAL A 11 -16.89 14.48 -8.31
N ARG A 12 -17.47 14.30 -9.51
CA ARG A 12 -18.43 15.27 -10.07
C ARG A 12 -19.63 15.35 -9.10
N VAL A 13 -19.72 16.43 -8.32
CA VAL A 13 -20.83 16.62 -7.37
C VAL A 13 -22.13 16.84 -8.15
N LYS A 14 -22.92 15.78 -8.33
CA LYS A 14 -24.35 15.92 -8.66
C LYS A 14 -25.13 15.86 -7.34
N LYS A 15 -25.67 17.00 -6.89
CA LYS A 15 -26.65 17.03 -5.78
C LYS A 15 -27.82 16.10 -6.15
N SER A 16 -28.06 15.06 -5.34
CA SER A 16 -29.21 14.16 -5.53
C SER A 16 -29.82 13.77 -4.20
N GLN A 17 -31.08 14.20 -3.99
CA GLN A 17 -31.93 14.01 -2.81
C GLN A 17 -32.38 12.55 -2.55
N ARG A 18 -31.74 11.53 -3.12
CA ARG A 18 -32.17 10.12 -2.97
C ARG A 18 -31.29 9.37 -1.98
N ASN A 19 -31.50 9.56 -0.68
CA ASN A 19 -30.84 8.69 0.32
C ASN A 19 -31.61 8.46 1.63
N ARG A 20 -32.93 8.26 1.57
CA ARG A 20 -33.72 7.79 2.74
C ARG A 20 -34.15 6.32 2.69
N ARG A 21 -34.04 5.63 1.54
CA ARG A 21 -34.52 4.23 1.41
C ARG A 21 -33.47 3.16 1.72
N HIS A 22 -32.19 3.52 1.84
CA HIS A 22 -31.11 2.52 1.98
C HIS A 22 -30.74 2.17 3.42
N TYR A 23 -31.10 3.00 4.41
CA TYR A 23 -30.79 2.75 5.82
C TYR A 23 -31.70 1.72 6.49
N GLY A 24 -32.93 1.51 5.99
CA GLY A 24 -33.87 0.55 6.57
C GLY A 24 -33.49 -0.92 6.37
N LEU A 25 -32.90 -1.27 5.23
CA LEU A 25 -32.54 -2.65 4.88
C LEU A 25 -31.29 -3.17 5.60
N GLN A 26 -30.36 -2.29 5.98
CA GLN A 26 -29.15 -2.68 6.71
C GLN A 26 -29.41 -2.93 8.20
N GLN A 27 -30.32 -2.20 8.83
CA GLN A 27 -30.68 -2.46 10.23
C GLN A 27 -31.41 -3.80 10.39
N GLN A 28 -32.21 -4.21 9.41
CA GLN A 28 -32.94 -5.48 9.44
C GLN A 28 -32.01 -6.70 9.32
N GLN A 29 -30.95 -6.62 8.51
CA GLN A 29 -29.93 -7.69 8.42
C GLN A 29 -29.06 -7.80 9.68
N HIS A 30 -28.76 -6.68 10.34
CA HIS A 30 -27.95 -6.69 11.55
C HIS A 30 -28.70 -7.29 12.75
N GLN A 31 -30.01 -7.08 12.85
CA GLN A 31 -30.85 -7.71 13.87
C GLN A 31 -30.98 -9.24 13.68
N GLN A 32 -31.01 -9.74 12.44
CA GLN A 32 -31.06 -11.18 12.17
C GLN A 32 -29.76 -11.90 12.56
N LEU A 33 -28.60 -11.27 12.36
CA LEU A 33 -27.30 -11.82 12.76
C LEU A 33 -27.12 -11.92 14.28
N GLN A 34 -27.61 -10.93 15.03
CA GLN A 34 -27.53 -10.95 16.49
C GLN A 34 -28.45 -12.00 17.13
N GLN A 35 -29.58 -12.34 16.50
CA GLN A 35 -30.46 -13.42 16.97
C GLN A 35 -29.84 -14.81 16.75
N HIS A 36 -28.97 -14.98 15.75
CA HIS A 36 -28.34 -16.26 15.47
C HIS A 36 -27.20 -16.60 16.45
N GLN A 37 -26.46 -15.58 16.91
CA GLN A 37 -25.36 -15.78 17.87
C GLN A 37 -25.84 -16.15 19.29
N ARG A 38 -27.07 -15.78 19.67
CA ARG A 38 -27.64 -16.14 20.99
C ARG A 38 -28.10 -17.60 21.11
N ARG A 39 -28.06 -18.39 20.02
CA ARG A 39 -28.54 -19.78 19.99
C ARG A 39 -27.44 -20.84 20.06
N GLN A 40 -26.16 -20.47 20.14
CA GLN A 40 -25.10 -21.47 20.27
C GLN A 40 -24.92 -21.87 21.74
N PRO A 41 -25.10 -23.15 22.10
CA PRO A 41 -24.84 -23.63 23.44
C PRO A 41 -23.33 -23.58 23.75
N PRO A 42 -22.94 -23.28 25.00
CA PRO A 42 -21.54 -23.20 25.39
C PRO A 42 -20.85 -24.55 25.21
N GLN A 43 -19.72 -24.56 24.51
CA GLN A 43 -18.85 -25.73 24.40
C GLN A 43 -18.17 -26.00 25.75
N ALA A 44 -18.36 -27.20 26.27
CA ALA A 44 -17.74 -27.63 27.52
C ALA A 44 -16.22 -27.76 27.35
N LEU A 45 -15.47 -27.12 28.25
CA LEU A 45 -14.02 -27.22 28.35
C LEU A 45 -13.61 -28.64 28.82
N PRO A 46 -12.62 -29.28 28.19
CA PRO A 46 -12.12 -30.58 28.65
C PRO A 46 -11.35 -30.44 29.97
N HIS A 47 -11.74 -31.24 30.96
CA HIS A 47 -11.07 -31.32 32.26
C HIS A 47 -9.64 -31.88 32.13
N ARG A 48 -8.70 -31.15 32.73
CA ARG A 48 -7.28 -31.52 32.85
C ARG A 48 -7.12 -32.58 33.97
N PRO A 49 -6.55 -33.76 33.71
CA PRO A 49 -6.29 -34.73 34.76
C PRO A 49 -5.15 -34.26 35.67
N GLN A 50 -5.36 -34.36 36.99
CA GLN A 50 -4.32 -34.16 37.99
C GLN A 50 -3.43 -35.40 38.08
N VAL A 51 -2.11 -35.18 38.05
CA VAL A 51 -1.09 -36.23 38.19
C VAL A 51 -0.67 -36.31 39.67
N PRO A 52 -0.75 -37.47 40.34
CA PRO A 52 -0.21 -37.64 41.68
C PRO A 52 1.30 -37.85 41.64
N HIS A 53 2.03 -37.09 42.45
CA HIS A 53 3.44 -37.35 42.74
C HIS A 53 3.57 -38.60 43.63
N GLN A 54 4.14 -39.68 43.08
CA GLN A 54 4.69 -40.77 43.87
C GLN A 54 6.21 -40.83 43.67
N HIS A 55 6.94 -40.67 44.79
CA HIS A 55 8.34 -41.06 44.90
C HIS A 55 8.44 -42.59 44.86
N ARG A 56 9.16 -43.13 43.87
CA ARG A 56 9.61 -44.52 43.94
C ARG A 56 10.97 -44.72 43.26
N ALA A 57 11.73 -45.61 43.90
CA ALA A 57 13.13 -45.93 43.68
C ALA A 57 13.48 -46.36 42.24
N VAL A 58 14.72 -46.07 41.86
CA VAL A 58 15.38 -46.44 40.61
C VAL A 58 15.63 -47.94 40.56
N PRO A 59 15.06 -48.69 39.59
CA PRO A 59 15.53 -50.03 39.26
C PRO A 59 16.45 -49.98 38.03
N HIS A 60 17.45 -50.86 38.02
CA HIS A 60 18.36 -51.08 36.91
C HIS A 60 17.63 -51.29 35.58
N ARG A 61 18.02 -50.50 34.56
CA ARG A 61 17.53 -50.62 33.18
C ARG A 61 18.03 -51.93 32.55
N PRO A 62 17.13 -52.80 32.04
CA PRO A 62 17.52 -53.86 31.13
C PRO A 62 17.89 -53.27 29.77
N ARG A 63 18.93 -53.82 29.16
CA ARG A 63 19.39 -53.49 27.81
C ARG A 63 18.36 -53.99 26.80
N VAL A 64 17.46 -53.11 26.37
CA VAL A 64 16.46 -53.38 25.32
C VAL A 64 17.20 -53.49 23.98
N GLN A 65 17.28 -54.70 23.43
CA GLN A 65 17.68 -54.91 22.05
C GLN A 65 16.57 -54.33 21.14
N HIS A 66 16.83 -53.17 20.53
CA HIS A 66 15.94 -52.61 19.53
C HIS A 66 16.00 -53.47 18.26
N GLN A 67 14.99 -54.32 18.07
CA GLN A 67 14.69 -54.88 16.76
C GLN A 67 14.29 -53.74 15.83
N HIS A 68 15.16 -53.42 14.87
CA HIS A 68 14.81 -52.55 13.75
C HIS A 68 13.80 -53.26 12.86
N GLN A 69 12.52 -52.96 13.08
CA GLN A 69 11.47 -53.33 12.14
C GLN A 69 11.71 -52.53 10.85
N ALA A 70 12.08 -53.25 9.79
CA ALA A 70 12.26 -52.66 8.47
C ALA A 70 10.94 -52.04 8.01
N VAL A 71 10.98 -50.75 7.66
CA VAL A 71 9.83 -50.05 7.09
C VAL A 71 9.45 -50.75 5.78
N PRO A 72 8.20 -51.22 5.61
CA PRO A 72 7.79 -51.92 4.40
C PRO A 72 8.07 -51.08 3.16
N HIS A 73 8.70 -51.68 2.14
CA HIS A 73 9.08 -51.01 0.88
C HIS A 73 7.92 -50.21 0.24
N ARG A 74 6.69 -50.73 0.36
CA ARG A 74 5.48 -50.07 -0.15
C ARG A 74 5.20 -48.71 0.51
N LEU A 75 5.48 -48.57 1.81
CA LEU A 75 5.32 -47.31 2.53
C LEU A 75 6.38 -46.28 2.13
N GLN A 76 7.62 -46.73 1.88
CA GLN A 76 8.68 -45.85 1.39
C GLN A 76 8.36 -45.28 0.00
N VAL A 77 7.80 -46.09 -0.91
CA VAL A 77 7.37 -45.63 -2.24
C VAL A 77 6.24 -44.60 -2.13
N GLN A 78 5.25 -44.82 -1.26
CA GLN A 78 4.15 -43.87 -1.05
C GLN A 78 4.65 -42.52 -0.50
N LEU A 79 5.57 -42.54 0.46
CA LEU A 79 6.15 -41.31 1.02
C LEU A 79 6.95 -40.52 -0.02
N ARG A 80 7.72 -41.20 -0.89
CA ARG A 80 8.43 -40.55 -1.99
C ARG A 80 7.48 -39.91 -3.01
N GLN A 81 6.39 -40.59 -3.35
CA GLN A 81 5.36 -40.03 -4.25
C GLN A 81 4.64 -38.84 -3.62
N GLN A 82 4.36 -38.88 -2.32
CA GLN A 82 3.75 -37.75 -1.61
C GLN A 82 4.69 -36.53 -1.55
N ALA A 83 5.98 -36.74 -1.27
CA ALA A 83 6.98 -35.69 -1.26
C ALA A 83 7.14 -35.04 -2.65
N ALA A 84 7.14 -35.84 -3.72
CA ALA A 84 7.22 -35.34 -5.09
C ALA A 84 6.01 -34.46 -5.46
N ARG A 85 4.79 -34.87 -5.08
CA ARG A 85 3.57 -34.07 -5.30
C ARG A 85 3.61 -32.74 -4.54
N HIS A 86 4.07 -32.76 -3.29
CA HIS A 86 4.21 -31.54 -2.51
C HIS A 86 5.23 -30.57 -3.14
N HIS A 87 6.37 -31.09 -3.61
CA HIS A 87 7.37 -30.28 -4.31
C HIS A 87 6.81 -29.64 -5.59
N GLN A 88 6.05 -30.40 -6.39
CA GLN A 88 5.39 -29.86 -7.59
C GLN A 88 4.35 -28.77 -7.28
N GLN A 89 3.58 -28.93 -6.20
CA GLN A 89 2.61 -27.91 -5.76
C GLN A 89 3.30 -26.60 -5.35
N VAL A 90 4.41 -26.68 -4.61
CA VAL A 90 5.19 -25.51 -4.21
C VAL A 90 5.77 -24.78 -5.43
N GLN A 91 6.34 -25.52 -6.40
CA GLN A 91 6.86 -24.92 -7.63
C GLN A 91 5.77 -24.22 -8.45
N HIS A 92 4.57 -24.80 -8.53
CA HIS A 92 3.44 -24.18 -9.21
C HIS A 92 2.98 -22.88 -8.53
N GLN A 93 2.91 -22.86 -7.18
CA GLN A 93 2.60 -21.64 -6.43
C GLN A 93 3.64 -20.53 -6.64
N LEU A 94 4.93 -20.87 -6.66
CA LEU A 94 6.00 -19.90 -6.91
C LEU A 94 5.91 -19.31 -8.33
N LEU A 95 5.59 -20.13 -9.33
CA LEU A 95 5.40 -19.67 -10.71
C LEU A 95 4.20 -18.72 -10.82
N LEU A 96 3.07 -19.05 -10.20
CA LEU A 96 1.90 -18.17 -10.15
C LEU A 96 2.24 -16.86 -9.45
N HIS A 97 2.94 -16.89 -8.32
CA HIS A 97 3.35 -15.68 -7.61
C HIS A 97 4.27 -14.81 -8.47
N HIS A 98 5.21 -15.41 -9.22
CA HIS A 98 6.07 -14.69 -10.16
C HIS A 98 5.27 -14.08 -11.32
N GLN A 99 4.33 -14.82 -11.92
CA GLN A 99 3.47 -14.31 -12.98
C GLN A 99 2.60 -13.14 -12.51
N HIS A 100 2.07 -13.19 -11.29
CA HIS A 100 1.33 -12.09 -10.68
C HIS A 100 2.24 -10.86 -10.45
N ARG A 101 3.48 -11.04 -9.99
CA ARG A 101 4.45 -9.93 -9.84
C ARG A 101 4.80 -9.29 -11.19
N VAL A 102 5.01 -10.10 -12.23
CA VAL A 102 5.32 -9.59 -13.58
C VAL A 102 4.12 -8.87 -14.22
N GLN A 103 2.89 -9.33 -13.97
CA GLN A 103 1.67 -8.65 -14.42
C GLN A 103 1.41 -7.34 -13.65
N ALA A 104 1.77 -7.26 -12.37
CA ALA A 104 1.69 -6.03 -11.59
C ALA A 104 2.62 -4.92 -12.12
N HIS A 105 3.74 -5.27 -12.76
CA HIS A 105 4.67 -4.30 -13.37
C HIS A 105 4.30 -3.87 -14.80
N ARG A 106 3.16 -4.32 -15.36
CA ARG A 106 2.76 -4.01 -16.75
C ARG A 106 1.52 -3.12 -16.84
N GLN A 107 1.42 -2.10 -15.98
CA GLN A 107 0.39 -1.08 -16.13
C GLN A 107 0.77 -0.08 -17.23
N LEU A 108 0.15 -0.29 -18.39
CA LEU A 108 0.04 0.70 -19.47
C LEU A 108 -0.60 1.98 -18.92
N ALA A 109 0.12 3.09 -19.04
CA ALA A 109 -0.37 4.43 -18.75
C ALA A 109 -1.51 4.80 -19.73
N TYR A 110 -2.75 4.58 -19.32
CA TYR A 110 -3.90 5.20 -19.97
C TYR A 110 -4.03 6.63 -19.45
N VAL A 111 -3.57 7.60 -20.24
CA VAL A 111 -3.77 9.03 -19.97
C VAL A 111 -5.26 9.35 -20.05
N THR A 112 -5.90 9.43 -18.89
CA THR A 112 -7.31 9.84 -18.76
C THR A 112 -7.35 11.25 -18.20
N THR A 113 -7.78 12.22 -18.99
CA THR A 113 -7.99 13.60 -18.49
C THR A 113 -9.32 13.69 -17.73
N VAL A 114 -9.28 14.07 -16.45
CA VAL A 114 -10.48 14.26 -15.61
C VAL A 114 -10.69 15.76 -15.32
N ALA A 115 -11.93 16.23 -15.45
CA ALA A 115 -12.30 17.60 -15.12
C ALA A 115 -12.49 17.77 -13.61
N ILE A 116 -11.74 18.72 -13.02
CA ILE A 116 -11.65 18.94 -11.57
C ILE A 116 -12.20 20.33 -11.23
N THR A 117 -13.07 20.42 -10.22
CA THR A 117 -13.57 21.69 -9.67
C THR A 117 -12.49 22.32 -8.79
N SER A 118 -12.04 23.53 -9.15
CA SER A 118 -10.85 24.16 -8.58
C SER A 118 -11.05 24.70 -7.17
N ASN A 119 -10.34 24.14 -6.21
CA ASN A 119 -9.74 24.90 -5.11
C ASN A 119 -8.23 25.03 -5.39
N ALA A 120 -7.48 25.87 -4.67
CA ALA A 120 -6.04 26.09 -4.95
C ALA A 120 -5.21 24.77 -4.95
N CYS A 121 -5.64 23.78 -4.18
CA CYS A 121 -5.00 22.45 -4.09
C CYS A 121 -5.12 21.66 -5.40
N THR A 122 -6.24 21.84 -6.10
CA THR A 122 -6.60 21.11 -7.31
C THR A 122 -6.69 21.97 -8.58
N SER A 123 -6.45 23.28 -8.45
CA SER A 123 -6.37 24.22 -9.57
C SER A 123 -5.24 23.77 -10.50
N GLY A 124 -5.46 23.74 -11.81
CA GLY A 124 -4.49 23.20 -12.78
C GLY A 124 -4.51 21.69 -12.97
N TRP A 125 -5.23 20.90 -12.15
CA TRP A 125 -5.31 19.45 -12.43
C TRP A 125 -6.14 19.13 -13.69
N LYS A 126 -6.98 20.08 -14.14
CA LYS A 126 -7.76 19.94 -15.36
C LYS A 126 -6.84 19.97 -16.59
N GLY A 127 -6.75 18.84 -17.30
CA GLY A 127 -5.86 18.69 -18.46
C GLY A 127 -4.45 18.24 -18.09
N ALA A 128 -4.20 17.93 -16.81
CA ALA A 128 -2.93 17.40 -16.37
C ALA A 128 -2.71 15.96 -16.85
N THR A 129 -1.45 15.59 -17.01
CA THR A 129 -1.01 14.24 -17.35
C THR A 129 -0.85 13.43 -16.06
N ILE A 130 -1.55 12.29 -15.99
CA ILE A 130 -1.37 11.33 -14.90
C ILE A 130 -0.12 10.51 -15.20
N LEU A 131 0.87 10.58 -14.31
CA LEU A 131 2.09 9.76 -14.38
C LEU A 131 1.86 8.41 -13.70
N TYR A 132 1.21 8.42 -12.53
CA TYR A 132 0.88 7.22 -11.76
C TYR A 132 -0.53 7.33 -11.19
N HIS A 133 -1.24 6.21 -11.19
CA HIS A 133 -2.55 6.09 -10.57
C HIS A 133 -2.74 4.69 -10.01
N CYS A 134 -3.27 4.58 -8.80
CA CYS A 134 -3.80 3.34 -8.28
C CYS A 134 -5.04 3.58 -7.42
N ASP A 135 -5.98 2.64 -7.50
CA ASP A 135 -7.07 2.44 -6.54
C ASP A 135 -6.82 1.08 -5.86
N ASN A 136 -6.85 1.05 -4.52
CA ASN A 136 -6.36 -0.06 -3.70
C ASN A 136 -4.93 -0.44 -4.12
N CYS A 137 -4.04 0.52 -3.91
CA CYS A 137 -2.64 0.44 -4.28
C CYS A 137 -1.99 -0.80 -3.67
N PRO A 138 -1.18 -1.54 -4.45
CA PRO A 138 -0.46 -2.70 -3.91
C PRO A 138 0.58 -2.26 -2.90
N ASP A 139 0.97 -3.16 -2.01
CA ASP A 139 2.12 -2.99 -1.12
C ASP A 139 3.39 -2.79 -1.98
N ILE A 140 4.12 -1.71 -1.72
CA ILE A 140 5.39 -1.34 -2.35
C ILE A 140 6.44 -1.25 -1.24
N MET A 141 7.00 -2.41 -0.90
CA MET A 141 8.08 -2.54 0.06
C MET A 141 9.15 -3.49 -0.50
N PRO A 142 10.43 -3.07 -0.61
CA PRO A 142 10.97 -1.74 -0.30
C PRO A 142 10.51 -0.67 -1.31
N TYR A 143 11.03 0.57 -1.18
CA TYR A 143 10.78 1.64 -2.16
C TYR A 143 10.99 1.16 -3.60
N ALA A 144 10.11 1.61 -4.49
CA ALA A 144 10.23 1.43 -5.92
C ALA A 144 10.43 2.79 -6.61
N GLN A 145 11.37 2.85 -7.55
CA GLN A 145 11.57 4.03 -8.38
C GLN A 145 10.53 4.07 -9.51
N TYR A 146 9.96 5.24 -9.72
CA TYR A 146 9.14 5.54 -10.88
C TYR A 146 9.83 6.64 -11.68
N ALA A 147 9.87 6.50 -13.00
CA ALA A 147 10.51 7.46 -13.89
C ALA A 147 9.69 7.66 -15.17
N TYR A 148 9.57 8.92 -15.62
CA TYR A 148 8.76 9.32 -16.76
C TYR A 148 9.48 10.39 -17.58
N THR A 149 9.22 10.41 -18.88
CA THR A 149 9.57 11.56 -19.73
C THR A 149 8.33 12.39 -19.99
N TYR A 150 8.44 13.70 -19.83
CA TYR A 150 7.36 14.66 -20.05
C TYR A 150 7.80 15.79 -20.97
N THR A 151 7.02 16.09 -22.00
CA THR A 151 7.21 17.28 -22.84
C THR A 151 6.33 18.40 -22.32
N ALA A 152 6.93 19.51 -21.89
CA ALA A 152 6.18 20.63 -21.36
C ALA A 152 5.35 21.30 -22.46
N ILE A 153 4.06 21.51 -22.19
CA ILE A 153 3.14 22.22 -23.09
C ILE A 153 2.74 23.61 -22.55
N VAL A 154 3.27 23.97 -21.38
CA VAL A 154 3.20 25.31 -20.75
C VAL A 154 4.57 25.73 -20.23
N ASN A 155 4.73 27.01 -19.91
CA ASN A 155 5.99 27.55 -19.39
C ASN A 155 6.14 27.43 -17.87
N ARG A 156 5.16 26.84 -17.19
CA ARG A 156 5.17 26.62 -15.74
C ARG A 156 4.44 25.32 -15.44
N THR A 157 5.19 24.32 -14.99
CA THR A 157 4.69 22.98 -14.76
C THR A 157 4.62 22.71 -13.27
N ARG A 158 3.61 21.96 -12.82
CA ARG A 158 3.49 21.51 -11.43
C ARG A 158 3.51 20.00 -11.38
N ILE A 159 4.33 19.43 -10.50
CA ILE A 159 4.22 18.04 -10.06
C ILE A 159 3.41 18.01 -8.75
N ALA A 160 2.45 17.09 -8.67
CA ALA A 160 1.60 16.92 -7.51
C ALA A 160 1.42 15.43 -7.19
N PHE A 161 1.39 15.14 -5.90
CA PHE A 161 1.10 13.86 -5.30
C PHE A 161 -0.19 13.99 -4.49
N ALA A 162 -1.11 13.05 -4.65
CA ALA A 162 -2.27 12.92 -3.78
C ALA A 162 -2.30 11.53 -3.21
N PHE A 163 -2.45 11.44 -1.90
CA PHE A 163 -2.48 10.17 -1.19
C PHE A 163 -3.73 10.04 -0.36
N ARG A 164 -4.16 8.78 -0.22
CA ARG A 164 -5.06 8.33 0.83
C ARG A 164 -4.71 6.89 1.13
N GLU A 165 -4.55 6.58 2.40
CA GLU A 165 -4.31 5.24 2.90
C GLU A 165 -5.02 5.11 4.25
N ASP A 166 -6.15 4.39 4.29
CA ASP A 166 -7.00 4.37 5.48
C ASP A 166 -6.39 3.58 6.65
N ASN A 167 -5.42 2.70 6.39
CA ASN A 167 -4.83 1.83 7.39
C ASN A 167 -3.38 1.51 7.03
N GLY A 168 -2.55 2.51 6.79
CA GLY A 168 -1.14 2.37 6.43
C GLY A 168 -0.54 3.75 6.13
N CYS A 169 0.52 3.79 5.32
CA CYS A 169 1.05 5.04 4.80
C CYS A 169 1.75 4.85 3.45
N PHE A 170 1.80 5.93 2.68
CA PHE A 170 2.75 6.14 1.62
C PHE A 170 4.00 6.84 2.14
N ALA A 171 5.12 6.65 1.45
CA ALA A 171 6.31 7.46 1.65
C ALA A 171 6.93 7.87 0.32
N LEU A 172 7.42 9.10 0.27
CA LEU A 172 8.12 9.68 -0.87
C LEU A 172 9.53 10.08 -0.49
N ASP A 173 10.44 9.86 -1.43
CA ASP A 173 11.81 10.33 -1.33
C ASP A 173 12.41 10.54 -2.74
N THR A 174 13.47 11.34 -2.81
CA THR A 174 14.29 11.66 -3.98
C THR A 174 13.46 12.04 -5.21
N ILE A 175 12.56 13.01 -5.07
CA ILE A 175 11.80 13.55 -6.18
C ILE A 175 12.73 14.42 -7.02
N THR A 176 12.78 14.16 -8.32
CA THR A 176 13.62 14.88 -9.29
C THR A 176 12.83 15.25 -10.54
N VAL A 177 13.07 16.44 -11.06
CA VAL A 177 12.62 16.89 -12.38
C VAL A 177 13.76 17.59 -13.09
N ARG A 178 14.35 16.92 -14.09
CA ARG A 178 15.52 17.41 -14.83
C ARG A 178 15.21 17.70 -16.28
N SER A 179 15.76 18.78 -16.80
CA SER A 179 15.70 19.06 -18.24
C SER A 179 16.54 18.05 -19.03
N LEU A 180 15.98 17.43 -20.07
CA LEU A 180 16.75 16.53 -20.93
C LEU A 180 17.74 17.28 -21.83
N SER A 181 17.48 18.56 -22.15
CA SER A 181 18.42 19.40 -22.90
C SER A 181 19.49 20.03 -22.00
N ALA A 182 19.34 19.95 -20.67
CA ALA A 182 20.27 20.46 -19.68
C ALA A 182 20.23 19.59 -18.40
N PRO A 183 20.75 18.34 -18.44
CA PRO A 183 20.55 17.33 -17.39
C PRO A 183 21.16 17.68 -16.02
N GLY A 184 22.06 18.67 -15.98
CA GLY A 184 22.61 19.21 -14.74
C GLY A 184 21.65 20.13 -13.97
N ILE A 185 20.53 20.54 -14.57
CA ILE A 185 19.56 21.43 -13.94
C ILE A 185 18.45 20.60 -13.30
N GLU A 186 18.47 20.56 -11.96
CA GLU A 186 17.37 20.06 -11.13
C GLU A 186 16.35 21.18 -10.93
N LEU A 187 15.08 20.91 -11.23
CA LEU A 187 14.00 21.88 -11.07
C LEU A 187 13.25 21.71 -9.76
N THR A 188 13.33 20.54 -9.13
CA THR A 188 12.73 20.34 -7.81
C THR A 188 13.64 20.83 -6.71
N ALA A 189 13.13 21.73 -5.86
CA ALA A 189 13.82 22.14 -4.64
C ALA A 189 13.39 21.22 -3.49
N ASN A 190 14.36 20.80 -2.65
CA ASN A 190 14.11 19.95 -1.48
C ASN A 190 13.33 18.66 -1.82
N GLY A 191 13.68 18.02 -2.95
CA GLY A 191 13.00 16.81 -3.41
C GLY A 191 13.33 15.54 -2.61
N ASP A 192 14.43 15.59 -1.85
CA ASP A 192 14.91 14.58 -0.91
C ASP A 192 14.52 14.88 0.55
N PHE A 193 13.84 16.01 0.82
CA PHE A 193 13.37 16.41 2.15
C PHE A 193 14.45 16.60 3.23
N GLU A 194 15.73 16.67 2.85
CA GLU A 194 16.86 16.77 3.79
C GLU A 194 16.94 18.11 4.54
N THR A 195 16.04 19.05 4.24
CA THR A 195 15.83 20.26 5.05
C THR A 195 15.02 19.99 6.32
N SER A 196 14.58 18.75 6.56
CA SER A 196 13.75 18.31 7.70
C SER A 196 12.33 18.85 7.73
N ASP A 197 11.91 19.58 6.69
CA ASP A 197 10.57 20.14 6.57
C ASP A 197 10.08 20.19 5.11
N LEU A 198 8.90 20.77 4.92
CA LEU A 198 8.27 20.94 3.61
C LEU A 198 8.71 22.22 2.89
N THR A 199 9.89 22.77 3.18
CA THR A 199 10.41 23.95 2.49
C THR A 199 10.36 23.73 0.98
N SER A 200 9.85 24.74 0.26
CA SER A 200 9.59 24.71 -1.20
C SER A 200 8.44 23.81 -1.68
N TRP A 201 7.83 23.03 -0.80
CA TRP A 201 6.63 22.25 -1.09
C TRP A 201 5.39 22.93 -0.54
N THR A 202 4.26 22.74 -1.22
CA THR A 202 2.95 23.15 -0.71
C THR A 202 2.15 21.90 -0.34
N TYR A 203 1.89 21.76 0.96
CA TYR A 203 0.93 20.79 1.48
C TYR A 203 -0.48 21.38 1.48
N CYS A 204 -1.47 20.55 1.20
CA CYS A 204 -2.84 20.96 1.01
C CYS A 204 -3.82 19.86 1.45
N ASN A 205 -4.71 20.17 2.39
CA ASN A 205 -5.74 19.25 2.88
C ASN A 205 -7.14 19.87 2.79
N PRO A 206 -7.70 20.02 1.57
CA PRO A 206 -8.94 20.77 1.37
C PRO A 206 -10.19 20.06 1.90
N ASN A 207 -10.12 18.75 2.09
CA ASN A 207 -11.25 17.92 2.49
C ASN A 207 -11.16 17.43 3.94
N GLY A 208 -10.17 17.93 4.71
CA GLY A 208 -9.98 17.57 6.12
C GLY A 208 -9.71 16.08 6.33
N ALA A 209 -8.84 15.49 5.52
CA ALA A 209 -8.26 14.18 5.82
C ALA A 209 -7.63 14.22 7.22
N SER A 210 -7.82 13.17 8.01
CA SER A 210 -7.06 12.97 9.25
C SER A 210 -5.72 12.31 8.91
N SER A 211 -4.71 12.49 9.77
CA SER A 211 -3.35 11.99 9.56
C SER A 211 -2.64 12.65 8.37
N ALA A 212 -2.48 13.98 8.47
CA ALA A 212 -1.80 14.80 7.47
C ALA A 212 -0.37 14.30 7.21
N GLY A 213 0.04 14.34 5.94
CA GLY A 213 1.43 14.05 5.59
C GLY A 213 2.44 15.04 6.17
N ALA A 214 3.64 14.54 6.43
CA ALA A 214 4.73 15.28 7.07
C ALA A 214 6.10 14.72 6.65
N VAL A 215 7.15 15.50 6.93
CA VAL A 215 8.53 15.01 6.85
C VAL A 215 8.92 14.38 8.19
N THR A 216 9.58 13.23 8.15
CA THR A 216 10.11 12.53 9.32
C THR A 216 11.53 12.05 9.03
N SER A 217 12.24 11.60 10.07
CA SER A 217 13.61 11.13 9.96
C SER A 217 13.78 9.63 10.27
N ASN A 218 14.91 9.05 9.85
CA ASN A 218 15.32 7.70 10.23
C ASN A 218 15.45 7.51 11.75
N SER A 219 15.78 8.57 12.49
CA SER A 219 15.91 8.53 13.96
C SER A 219 14.58 8.40 14.68
N ASP A 220 13.47 8.78 14.05
CA ASP A 220 12.15 8.72 14.67
C ASP A 220 11.61 7.28 14.75
N ASN A 221 12.27 6.32 14.08
CA ASN A 221 11.81 4.94 13.91
C ASN A 221 10.32 4.89 13.56
N PHE A 222 9.92 5.74 12.61
CA PHE A 222 8.52 5.95 12.29
C PHE A 222 7.87 4.61 11.90
N LEU A 223 6.88 4.20 12.70
CA LEU A 223 6.13 2.96 12.48
C LEU A 223 4.94 3.25 11.58
N CYS A 224 5.09 2.91 10.31
CA CYS A 224 3.95 2.66 9.46
C CYS A 224 3.47 1.26 9.83
N ILE A 225 2.36 1.15 10.56
CA ILE A 225 1.72 -0.07 11.11
C ILE A 225 2.67 -1.24 11.47
N ASN A 226 3.13 -2.02 10.50
CA ASN A 226 3.90 -3.25 10.66
C ASN A 226 5.38 -3.13 10.27
N ALA A 227 5.84 -1.96 9.82
CA ALA A 227 7.21 -1.72 9.39
C ALA A 227 7.79 -0.42 9.94
N ILE A 228 9.05 -0.49 10.36
CA ILE A 228 9.86 0.71 10.57
C ILE A 228 10.19 1.26 9.19
N LEU A 229 9.68 2.44 8.90
CA LEU A 229 9.92 3.14 7.66
C LEU A 229 11.20 3.97 7.78
N GLN A 230 12.04 3.89 6.75
CA GLN A 230 13.28 4.66 6.64
C GLN A 230 13.26 5.47 5.34
N ALA A 231 14.10 6.50 5.26
CA ALA A 231 14.37 7.22 4.03
C ALA A 231 14.99 6.26 3.00
N HIS A 232 14.66 6.47 1.74
CA HIS A 232 15.33 5.76 0.64
C HIS A 232 16.77 6.28 0.48
N THR A 233 16.98 7.59 0.65
CA THR A 233 18.28 8.27 0.66
C THR A 233 18.36 9.22 1.84
N GLY A 234 19.58 9.52 2.31
CA GLY A 234 19.76 10.51 3.35
C GLY A 234 19.13 10.12 4.69
N ASN A 235 18.58 11.10 5.40
CA ASN A 235 18.01 10.92 6.73
C ASN A 235 16.52 11.26 6.81
N TYR A 236 15.96 12.00 5.85
CA TYR A 236 14.59 12.50 5.88
C TYR A 236 13.78 12.02 4.69
N PHE A 237 12.47 11.90 4.90
CA PHE A 237 11.53 11.52 3.84
C PHE A 237 10.14 12.07 4.17
N TYR A 238 9.30 12.20 3.15
CA TYR A 238 7.89 12.53 3.34
C TYR A 238 7.09 11.25 3.54
N TYR A 239 6.16 11.24 4.49
CA TYR A 239 5.17 10.18 4.65
C TYR A 239 3.76 10.76 4.67
N ASP A 240 2.79 9.92 4.30
CA ASP A 240 1.39 10.30 4.27
C ASP A 240 0.47 9.12 4.61
N GLY A 241 -0.32 9.27 5.66
CA GLY A 241 -1.31 8.28 6.11
C GLY A 241 -2.73 8.81 6.02
N ALA A 242 -3.01 9.75 5.11
CA ALA A 242 -4.30 10.42 5.00
C ALA A 242 -5.47 9.44 4.96
N VAL A 243 -6.40 9.56 5.92
CA VAL A 243 -7.56 8.66 6.07
C VAL A 243 -8.82 9.35 5.55
N THR A 244 -9.73 8.57 4.95
CA THR A 244 -11.07 8.96 4.45
C THR A 244 -11.06 9.86 3.21
N ASN A 245 -10.19 10.87 3.15
CA ASN A 245 -10.04 11.81 2.05
C ASN A 245 -8.58 11.87 1.61
N CYS A 246 -8.35 12.43 0.42
CA CYS A 246 -6.99 12.71 -0.02
C CYS A 246 -6.56 14.11 0.38
N ASP A 247 -5.31 14.23 0.77
CA ASP A 247 -4.54 15.46 0.79
C ASP A 247 -3.54 15.45 -0.38
N TYR A 248 -2.76 16.53 -0.46
CA TYR A 248 -1.97 16.85 -1.64
C TYR A 248 -0.64 17.46 -1.23
N LEU A 249 0.42 17.06 -1.92
CA LEU A 249 1.75 17.65 -1.86
C LEU A 249 2.16 18.07 -3.26
N PHE A 250 2.58 19.32 -3.47
CA PHE A 250 3.00 19.76 -4.81
C PHE A 250 4.06 20.86 -4.81
N GLN A 251 4.76 20.97 -5.94
CA GLN A 251 5.69 22.04 -6.24
C GLN A 251 5.52 22.47 -7.71
N THR A 252 5.71 23.76 -7.96
CA THR A 252 5.59 24.35 -9.31
C THR A 252 6.92 24.97 -9.72
N PHE A 253 7.39 24.69 -10.93
CA PHE A 253 8.65 25.17 -11.48
C PHE A 253 8.49 25.68 -12.91
N ALA A 254 9.45 26.50 -13.35
CA ALA A 254 9.47 27.03 -14.71
C ALA A 254 9.88 25.93 -15.71
N THR A 255 9.22 25.91 -16.87
CA THR A 255 9.53 25.00 -17.97
C THR A 255 9.55 25.75 -19.30
N THR A 256 10.14 25.14 -20.32
CA THR A 256 10.15 25.65 -21.69
C THR A 256 9.18 24.82 -22.51
N VAL A 257 8.19 25.46 -23.13
CA VAL A 257 7.22 24.77 -24.01
C VAL A 257 7.97 24.02 -25.11
N GLY A 258 7.64 22.74 -25.31
CA GLY A 258 8.28 21.84 -26.25
C GLY A 258 9.53 21.13 -25.73
N ALA A 259 10.12 21.58 -24.62
CA ALA A 259 11.26 20.89 -24.01
C ALA A 259 10.82 19.62 -23.27
N ALA A 260 11.70 18.62 -23.24
CA ALA A 260 11.47 17.35 -22.57
C ALA A 260 12.20 17.30 -21.23
N TYR A 261 11.55 16.66 -20.24
CA TYR A 261 12.00 16.56 -18.86
C TYR A 261 11.94 15.11 -18.40
N ASN A 262 12.93 14.69 -17.62
CA ASN A 262 12.90 13.42 -16.89
C ASN A 262 12.38 13.70 -15.48
N ILE A 263 11.35 12.98 -15.08
CA ILE A 263 10.73 13.05 -13.76
C ILE A 263 10.97 11.70 -13.10
N SER A 264 11.52 11.68 -11.88
CA SER A 264 11.59 10.45 -11.10
C SER A 264 11.36 10.69 -9.62
N TYR A 265 10.94 9.65 -8.92
CA TYR A 265 10.73 9.63 -7.47
C TYR A 265 10.78 8.20 -6.95
N TRP A 266 11.06 8.03 -5.67
CA TRP A 266 10.92 6.77 -4.97
C TRP A 266 9.63 6.79 -4.16
N LEU A 267 8.85 5.74 -4.34
CA LEU A 267 7.58 5.56 -3.64
C LEU A 267 7.64 4.27 -2.83
N PHE A 268 7.26 4.38 -1.57
CA PHE A 268 6.94 3.27 -0.70
C PHE A 268 5.45 3.30 -0.41
N ASN A 269 4.85 2.13 -0.26
CA ASN A 269 3.49 1.96 0.22
C ASN A 269 3.50 0.73 1.11
N GLU A 270 3.23 0.88 2.41
CA GLU A 270 3.14 -0.31 3.24
C GLU A 270 1.99 -1.21 2.77
N GLY A 271 0.95 -0.59 2.21
CA GLY A 271 -0.23 -1.26 1.73
C GLY A 271 -0.97 -1.93 2.87
N SER A 272 -2.28 -1.78 2.84
CA SER A 272 -3.10 -2.42 3.83
C SER A 272 -4.34 -2.95 3.14
N SER A 273 -4.97 -3.95 3.74
CA SER A 273 -6.26 -4.46 3.26
C SER A 273 -7.41 -3.43 3.24
N SER A 274 -7.10 -2.14 3.40
CA SER A 274 -8.01 -1.02 3.42
C SER A 274 -8.02 -0.26 2.08
N PRO A 275 -9.00 0.64 1.88
CA PRO A 275 -9.01 1.50 0.71
C PRO A 275 -7.80 2.43 0.71
N SER A 276 -7.05 2.37 -0.38
CA SER A 276 -5.95 3.28 -0.65
C SER A 276 -6.06 3.85 -2.05
N SER A 277 -5.49 5.02 -2.27
CA SER A 277 -5.39 5.62 -3.59
C SER A 277 -4.23 6.58 -3.64
N ALA A 278 -3.49 6.52 -4.74
CA ALA A 278 -2.43 7.47 -5.03
C ALA A 278 -2.56 7.97 -6.46
N ASP A 279 -2.43 9.28 -6.64
CA ASP A 279 -2.31 9.94 -7.92
C ASP A 279 -0.99 10.73 -7.94
N VAL A 280 -0.15 10.49 -8.96
CA VAL A 280 0.98 11.38 -9.29
C VAL A 280 0.69 12.03 -10.62
N ILE A 281 0.65 13.35 -10.61
CA ILE A 281 0.15 14.13 -11.73
C ILE A 281 1.14 15.23 -12.04
N ILE A 282 1.35 15.48 -13.33
CA ILE A 282 2.07 16.64 -13.82
C ILE A 282 1.15 17.52 -14.65
N SER A 283 1.02 18.79 -14.28
CA SER A 283 0.02 19.68 -14.85
C SER A 283 0.54 20.77 -15.77
N VAL A 284 -0.40 21.20 -16.59
CA VAL A 284 -0.48 22.47 -17.33
C VAL A 284 -1.08 23.60 -16.52
#